data_AF-A0A2M9PC80-F1
#
_entry.id   AF-A0A2M9PC80-F1
#
_cell.length_a   1.000
_cell.length_b   1.000
_cell.length_c   1.000
_cell.angle_alpha   90.00
_cell.angle_beta   90.00
_cell.angle_gamma   90.00
#
_symmetry.space_group_name_H-M   'P 1'
#
loop_
_entity.id
_entity.type
_entity.pdbx_description
1 polymer ?
#
loop_
_entity_poly.entity_id
_entity_poly.type
_entity_poly.pdbx_seq_one_letter_code
_entity_poly.pdbx_strand_id
1 'polypeptide(L)' 'MSVCHGLPLVFATGLIAGAASAHDPSTTLSESMAAGRMSQPAAEQFVAHTGYDVDEAQEMTINEIAFIRWGDD' A
#
# COMPACT_ATOMS: atom_id res chain seq x y z
N MET A 1 -17.64 -33.19 21.06
CA MET A 1 -17.63 -31.71 20.96
C MET A 1 -16.18 -31.29 20.87
N SER A 2 -15.69 -30.96 19.67
CA SER A 2 -14.30 -30.60 19.43
C SER A 2 -14.27 -29.13 19.03
N VAL A 3 -13.77 -28.26 19.90
CA VAL A 3 -13.57 -26.83 19.62
C VAL A 3 -12.19 -26.73 18.98
N CYS A 4 -12.15 -26.69 17.65
CA CYS A 4 -10.91 -26.44 16.92
C CYS A 4 -10.53 -24.97 17.09
N HIS A 5 -9.30 -24.80 17.58
CA HIS A 5 -8.53 -23.57 17.56
C HIS A 5 -8.49 -22.98 16.15
N GLY A 6 -8.49 -21.66 16.06
CA GLY A 6 -8.10 -20.98 14.84
C GLY A 6 -8.45 -19.51 14.92
N LEU A 7 -7.63 -18.72 15.64
CA LEU A 7 -7.48 -17.30 15.33
C LEU A 7 -6.83 -17.22 13.94
N PRO A 8 -7.42 -16.57 12.93
CA PRO A 8 -6.69 -16.32 11.71
C PRO A 8 -6.95 -14.89 11.26
N LEU A 9 -6.29 -13.87 11.84
CA LEU A 9 -6.10 -12.59 11.13
C LEU A 9 -5.19 -11.59 11.87
N VAL A 10 -3.97 -11.98 12.22
CA VAL A 10 -2.90 -11.01 12.52
C VAL A 10 -1.79 -11.22 11.51
N PHE A 11 -2.07 -10.94 10.23
CA PHE A 11 -1.07 -11.08 9.15
C PHE A 11 -1.18 -10.04 8.04
N ALA A 12 -1.93 -8.95 8.22
CA ALA A 12 -2.10 -7.93 7.17
C ALA A 12 -1.31 -6.63 7.40
N THR A 13 -0.89 -6.32 8.63
CA THR A 13 -0.22 -5.04 8.95
C THR A 13 1.30 -5.06 8.77
N GLY A 14 1.94 -6.23 8.80
CA GLY A 14 3.41 -6.32 8.69
C GLY A 14 3.97 -6.35 7.26
N LEU A 15 3.19 -6.84 6.30
CA LEU A 15 3.68 -7.03 4.93
C LEU A 15 3.73 -5.72 4.13
N ILE A 16 2.92 -4.73 4.51
CA ILE A 16 2.88 -3.40 3.89
C ILE A 16 4.08 -2.56 4.34
N ALA A 17 4.47 -2.64 5.61
CA ALA A 17 5.66 -1.94 6.14
C ALA A 17 6.97 -2.45 5.51
N GLY A 18 7.04 -3.73 5.15
CA GLY A 18 8.18 -4.31 4.42
C GLY A 18 8.26 -3.88 2.95
N ALA A 19 7.11 -3.67 2.29
CA ALA A 19 7.06 -3.23 0.90
C ALA A 19 7.46 -1.75 0.73
N ALA A 20 7.15 -0.90 1.70
CA ALA A 20 7.58 0.51 1.70
C ALA A 20 9.10 0.66 1.91
N SER A 21 9.74 -0.31 2.58
CA SER A 21 11.18 -0.29 2.88
C SER A 21 12.07 -0.75 1.70
N ALA A 22 11.48 -1.33 0.66
CA ALA A 22 12.19 -1.82 -0.53
C ALA A 22 11.97 -0.94 -1.77
N HIS A 23 11.14 0.10 -1.66
CA HIS A 23 10.96 1.08 -2.72
C HIS A 23 11.94 2.23 -2.53
N ASP A 24 12.68 2.60 -3.57
CA ASP A 24 13.36 3.89 -3.60
C ASP A 24 12.34 4.98 -3.24
N PRO A 25 12.67 5.91 -2.32
CA PRO A 25 11.73 6.93 -1.84
C PRO A 25 11.23 7.86 -2.95
N SER A 26 11.92 7.87 -4.09
CA SER A 26 11.54 8.59 -5.31
C SER A 26 10.62 7.82 -6.24
N THR A 27 10.31 6.55 -5.96
CA THR A 27 9.53 5.74 -6.91
C THR A 27 8.07 6.14 -6.86
N THR A 28 7.56 6.48 -8.03
CA THR A 28 6.16 6.86 -8.23
C THR A 28 5.22 5.66 -8.21
N LEU A 29 3.93 5.92 -7.96
CA LEU A 29 2.89 4.91 -8.07
C LEU A 29 2.87 4.25 -9.46
N SER A 30 3.07 5.04 -10.51
CA SER A 30 3.11 4.57 -11.89
C SER A 30 4.29 3.64 -12.16
N GLU A 31 5.49 4.00 -11.69
CA GLU A 31 6.68 3.17 -11.84
C GLU A 31 6.53 1.85 -11.09
N SER A 32 5.93 1.88 -9.90
CA SER A 32 5.61 0.69 -9.11
C SER A 32 4.67 -0.27 -9.88
N MET A 33 3.64 0.27 -10.52
CA MET A 33 2.70 -0.50 -11.34
C MET A 33 3.35 -1.01 -12.63
N ALA A 34 4.09 -0.17 -13.34
CA ALA A 34 4.79 -0.51 -14.58
C ALA A 34 5.88 -1.58 -14.36
N ALA A 35 6.55 -1.56 -13.21
CA ALA A 35 7.52 -2.57 -12.80
C ALA A 35 6.86 -3.88 -12.31
N GLY A 36 5.53 -3.96 -12.25
CA GLY A 36 4.79 -5.12 -11.76
C GLY A 36 4.93 -5.36 -10.25
N ARG A 37 5.42 -4.37 -9.50
CA ARG A 37 5.56 -4.43 -8.03
C ARG A 37 4.22 -4.20 -7.33
N MET A 38 3.31 -3.49 -7.98
CA MET A 38 1.96 -3.21 -7.50
C MET A 38 0.94 -3.45 -8.62
N SER A 39 -0.14 -4.18 -8.33
CA SER A 39 -1.23 -4.37 -9.28
C SER A 39 -2.19 -3.16 -9.23
N GLN A 40 -2.92 -2.89 -10.31
CA GLN A 40 -3.98 -1.86 -10.34
C GLN A 40 -4.90 -1.89 -9.11
N PRO A 41 -5.51 -3.04 -8.71
CA PRO A 41 -6.37 -3.08 -7.51
C PRO A 41 -5.61 -2.80 -6.21
N ALA A 42 -4.31 -3.10 -6.15
CA ALA A 42 -3.50 -2.77 -4.99
C ALA A 42 -3.19 -1.26 -4.94
N ALA A 43 -2.96 -0.62 -6.09
CA ALA A 43 -2.80 0.83 -6.19
C ALA A 43 -4.08 1.57 -5.78
N GLU A 44 -5.26 1.11 -6.24
CA GLU A 44 -6.56 1.66 -5.83
C GLU A 44 -6.76 1.60 -4.32
N GLN A 45 -6.44 0.46 -3.69
CA GLN A 45 -6.51 0.31 -2.24
C GLN A 45 -5.47 1.15 -1.51
N PHE A 46 -4.32 1.39 -2.12
CA PHE A 46 -3.22 2.17 -1.55
C PHE A 46 -3.57 3.66 -1.50
N VAL A 47 -4.11 4.20 -2.59
CA VAL A 47 -4.58 5.59 -2.66
C VAL A 47 -5.95 5.80 -2.02
N ALA A 48 -6.68 4.73 -1.67
CA ALA A 48 -7.93 4.88 -0.95
C ALA A 48 -7.75 5.76 0.31
N HIS A 49 -8.75 6.59 0.60
CA HIS A 49 -8.74 7.51 1.75
C HIS A 49 -7.69 8.63 1.73
N THR A 50 -6.87 8.78 0.68
CA THR A 50 -6.00 9.96 0.51
C THR A 50 -6.74 11.14 -0.15
N GLY A 51 -7.90 10.88 -0.75
CA GLY A 51 -8.67 11.88 -1.51
C GLY A 51 -8.23 12.04 -2.97
N TYR A 52 -7.28 11.21 -3.42
CA TYR A 52 -6.80 11.16 -4.80
C TYR A 52 -7.25 9.87 -5.48
N ASP A 53 -7.59 9.96 -6.76
CA ASP A 53 -7.72 8.78 -7.62
C ASP A 53 -6.33 8.25 -8.04
N VAL A 54 -6.28 7.00 -8.50
CA VAL A 54 -5.02 6.39 -8.97
C VAL A 54 -4.38 7.25 -10.06
N ASP A 55 -5.19 7.83 -10.95
CA ASP A 55 -4.73 8.68 -12.05
C ASP A 55 -4.04 9.97 -11.58
N GLU A 56 -4.58 10.58 -10.52
CA GLU A 56 -4.02 11.80 -9.91
C GLU A 56 -2.77 11.51 -9.08
N ALA A 57 -2.75 10.33 -8.44
CA ALA A 57 -1.62 9.87 -7.61
C ALA A 57 -0.50 9.21 -8.44
N GLN A 58 -0.64 9.10 -9.77
CA GLN A 58 0.32 8.44 -10.65
C GLN A 58 1.73 9.04 -10.56
N GLU A 59 1.82 10.36 -10.44
CA GLU A 59 3.09 11.11 -10.37
C GLU A 59 3.60 11.25 -8.93
N MET A 60 2.79 10.88 -7.94
CA MET A 60 3.16 10.94 -6.54
C MET A 60 4.03 9.73 -6.18
N THR A 61 5.02 9.97 -5.32
CA THR A 61 5.81 8.88 -4.78
C THR A 61 4.97 8.00 -3.86
N ILE A 62 5.32 6.71 -3.82
CA ILE A 62 4.73 5.76 -2.86
C ILE A 62 4.87 6.31 -1.43
N ASN A 63 5.95 7.04 -1.14
CA ASN A 63 6.19 7.65 0.17
C ASN A 63 5.24 8.83 0.44
N GLU A 64 5.01 9.73 -0.51
CA GLU A 64 4.05 10.83 -0.36
C GLU A 64 2.63 10.33 -0.13
N ILE A 65 2.19 9.31 -0.89
CA ILE A 65 0.87 8.70 -0.71
C ILE A 65 0.77 8.06 0.68
N ALA A 66 1.81 7.35 1.11
CA ALA A 66 1.87 6.76 2.45
C ALA A 66 1.85 7.83 3.55
N PHE A 67 2.54 8.94 3.36
CA PHE A 67 2.56 10.06 4.29
C PHE A 67 1.19 10.74 4.38
N ILE A 68 0.48 10.93 3.27
CA ILE A 68 -0.89 11.47 3.30
C ILE A 68 -1.85 10.51 4.01
N ARG A 69 -1.67 9.20 3.80
CA ARG A 69 -2.54 8.18 4.36
C ARG A 69 -2.31 7.91 5.85
N TRP A 70 -1.06 7.94 6.30
CA TRP A 70 -0.64 7.47 7.63
C TRP A 70 0.27 8.44 8.38
N GLY A 71 0.64 9.57 7.79
CA GLY A 71 1.51 10.59 8.39
C GLY A 71 0.79 11.56 9.33
N ASP A 72 -0.50 11.38 9.57
CA ASP A 72 -1.26 12.04 10.64
C ASP A 72 -1.20 11.16 11.90
N ASP A 73 -0.08 11.24 12.63
CA ASP A 73 0.07 10.84 14.04
C ASP A 73 0.82 11.94 14.81
#